data_AF-A0A9D7GRM6-F1
#
_entry.id   AF-A0A9D7GRM6-F1
#
_cell.length_a   1.000
_cell.length_b   1.000
_cell.length_c   1.000
_cell.angle_alpha   90.00
_cell.angle_beta   90.00
_cell.angle_gamma   90.00
#
_symmetry.space_group_name_H-M   'P 1'
#
loop_
_entity.id
_entity.type
_entity.pdbx_description
1 polymer ?
#
loop_
_entity_poly.entity_id
_entity_poly.type
_entity_poly.pdbx_seq_one_letter_code
_entity_poly.pdbx_strand_id
1 'polypeptide(L)'
;MTDSPVVAVHRTPSTAYELEAVRAAVRDVARQLGWTGDAAGEGAFRALLPVGARVLVKPNLVLHANQGPWGIEPLFTQVSVIRAVVEELLASGAARVIVGDAPLQECRFEELLEVSGLGAWATELSAREPRFVGPMDYRRTKAQLSNALRVEQEGLLPLDRFVLFDLAEQSLLEPIAADGNFRVTQYPPAELARTHGPGRHQYLVYRDVIDADVVVNLPKLKTHKKAGVTCALKNLIGINGNKEYLPHHRLGGSADGGDCYPGEDPVKRALESAYDQANSTRSLALRRVIGVGTRALNRVLHMQGDELGVEGSWSGNDTIWRTCLDLNRILLYGRTDGTLANDRQRRVVHIVDAIVGGQGDGPLRAEPLEMGLVLAGESAAAVDLVGALLLGYDPQRIPIVSHAFGDFPWPLTDFGPEAVLVTGALGDGAASALVRPVAPPDTLHIPAGWRDAMAHMSPPAHAEDHAALPG
;
A
#
# COMPACT_ATOMS: atom_id res chain seq x y z
N MET A 1 0.56 -14.40 26.37
CA MET A 1 1.13 -13.07 26.68
C MET A 1 1.01 -12.29 25.39
N THR A 2 0.14 -11.28 25.36
CA THR A 2 0.00 -10.39 24.21
C THR A 2 1.24 -9.51 24.21
N ASP A 3 2.23 -9.87 23.39
CA ASP A 3 3.36 -8.98 23.15
C ASP A 3 2.80 -7.65 22.63
N SER A 4 3.10 -6.56 23.32
CA SER A 4 2.62 -5.22 22.95
C SER A 4 2.98 -4.94 21.48
N PRO A 5 2.13 -4.23 20.73
CA PRO A 5 2.37 -3.96 19.32
C PRO A 5 3.47 -2.90 19.14
N VAL A 6 4.71 -3.37 19.05
CA VAL A 6 5.91 -2.53 18.92
C VAL A 6 6.25 -2.30 17.45
N VAL A 7 6.57 -1.04 17.13
CA VAL A 7 7.19 -0.63 15.86
C VAL A 7 8.61 -0.15 16.12
N ALA A 8 9.60 -0.89 15.64
CA ALA A 8 10.99 -0.50 15.72
C ALA A 8 11.33 0.50 14.62
N VAL A 9 12.10 1.54 14.97
CA VAL A 9 12.52 2.58 14.03
C VAL A 9 14.04 2.72 14.08
N HIS A 10 14.67 2.71 12.92
CA HIS A 10 16.09 2.99 12.76
C HIS A 10 16.30 4.24 11.91
N ARG A 11 17.31 5.05 12.25
CA ARG A 11 17.72 6.21 11.45
C ARG A 11 18.99 5.89 10.66
N THR A 12 18.89 5.92 9.34
CA THR A 12 20.04 5.73 8.46
C THR A 12 20.94 6.97 8.51
N PRO A 13 22.27 6.81 8.34
CA PRO A 13 23.22 7.94 8.36
C PRO A 13 23.06 8.87 7.14
N SER A 14 22.46 8.38 6.06
CA SER A 14 22.16 9.16 4.86
C SER A 14 20.92 8.60 4.15
N THR A 15 20.43 9.35 3.16
CA THR A 15 19.33 8.97 2.26
C THR A 15 19.82 8.34 0.94
N ALA A 16 21.13 8.08 0.82
CA ALA A 16 21.77 7.61 -0.41
C ALA A 16 21.58 6.10 -0.70
N TYR A 17 20.84 5.38 0.15
CA TYR A 17 20.58 3.93 0.00
C TYR A 17 21.83 3.04 -0.06
N GLU A 18 22.93 3.48 0.55
CA GLU A 18 24.17 2.70 0.72
C GLU A 18 23.85 1.34 1.36
N LEU A 19 24.18 0.25 0.65
CA LEU A 19 23.70 -1.09 1.01
C LEU A 19 24.05 -1.50 2.44
N GLU A 20 25.27 -1.22 2.89
CA GLU A 20 25.71 -1.63 4.24
C GLU A 20 25.01 -0.83 5.34
N ALA A 21 24.70 0.45 5.10
CA ALA A 21 23.88 1.23 6.00
C ALA A 21 22.44 0.71 6.05
N VAL A 22 21.86 0.35 4.90
CA VAL A 22 20.52 -0.25 4.83
C VAL A 22 20.48 -1.62 5.53
N ARG A 23 21.51 -2.45 5.33
CA ARG A 23 21.64 -3.75 6.00
C ARG A 23 21.77 -3.59 7.51
N ALA A 24 22.57 -2.64 7.98
CA ALA A 24 22.69 -2.31 9.39
C ALA A 24 21.34 -1.88 9.97
N ALA A 25 20.58 -1.05 9.25
CA ALA A 25 19.24 -0.64 9.65
C ALA A 25 18.27 -1.83 9.76
N VAL A 26 18.25 -2.72 8.76
CA VAL A 26 17.43 -3.95 8.77
C VAL A 26 17.78 -4.85 9.95
N ARG A 27 19.07 -5.09 10.21
CA ARG A 27 19.52 -5.89 11.36
C ARG A 27 19.16 -5.24 12.69
N ASP A 28 19.26 -3.92 12.77
CA ASP A 28 18.97 -3.20 14.00
C ASP A 28 17.48 -3.24 14.36
N VAL A 29 16.58 -2.96 13.41
CA VAL A 29 15.13 -3.08 13.67
C VAL A 29 14.74 -4.53 13.97
N ALA A 30 15.36 -5.50 13.31
CA ALA A 30 15.13 -6.91 13.58
C ALA A 30 15.58 -7.33 14.99
N ARG A 31 16.73 -6.82 15.45
CA ARG A 31 17.22 -7.01 16.84
C ARG A 31 16.28 -6.38 17.86
N GLN A 32 15.82 -5.16 17.62
CA GLN A 32 14.87 -4.46 18.51
C GLN A 32 13.55 -5.23 18.66
N LEU A 33 13.12 -5.94 17.61
CA LEU A 33 11.89 -6.75 17.59
C LEU A 33 12.13 -8.22 18.00
N GLY A 34 13.35 -8.61 18.37
CA GLY A 34 13.67 -9.98 18.78
C GLY A 34 13.63 -11.01 17.64
N TRP A 35 13.80 -10.58 16.39
CA TRP A 35 13.73 -11.47 15.21
C TRP A 35 15.00 -12.28 14.96
N THR A 36 16.12 -11.92 15.59
CA THR A 36 17.43 -12.54 15.37
C THR A 36 17.58 -13.94 15.97
N GLY A 37 16.76 -14.30 16.96
CA GLY A 37 16.92 -15.54 17.75
C GLY A 37 17.98 -15.44 18.85
N ASP A 38 18.20 -16.54 19.56
CA ASP A 38 19.00 -16.62 20.79
C ASP A 38 20.51 -16.85 20.57
N ALA A 39 20.93 -17.29 19.37
CA ALA A 39 22.33 -17.61 19.08
C ALA A 39 23.04 -16.47 18.34
N ALA A 40 24.17 -16.03 18.89
CA ALA A 40 25.00 -14.99 18.31
C ALA A 40 25.50 -15.41 16.91
N GLY A 41 25.16 -14.62 15.88
CA GLY A 41 25.64 -14.81 14.51
C GLY A 41 24.64 -15.46 13.54
N GLU A 42 23.44 -15.82 14.00
CA GLU A 42 22.33 -16.22 13.13
C GLU A 42 21.76 -14.96 12.44
N GLY A 43 21.40 -15.04 11.15
CA GLY A 43 20.95 -13.88 10.37
C GLY A 43 19.76 -13.13 11.00
N ALA A 44 19.46 -11.93 10.49
CA ALA A 44 18.52 -10.99 11.13
C ALA A 44 17.12 -11.56 11.49
N PHE A 45 16.69 -12.63 10.84
CA PHE A 45 15.30 -13.11 10.86
C PHE A 45 15.12 -14.53 11.39
N ARG A 46 16.13 -15.12 12.04
CA ARG A 46 16.08 -16.54 12.41
C ARG A 46 14.85 -16.92 13.25
N ALA A 47 14.44 -16.09 14.21
CA ALA A 47 13.26 -16.35 15.06
C ALA A 47 11.92 -16.24 14.31
N LEU A 48 11.92 -15.68 13.09
CA LEU A 48 10.76 -15.64 12.21
C LEU A 48 10.56 -16.96 11.45
N LEU A 49 11.63 -17.72 11.23
CA LEU A 49 11.65 -18.78 10.23
C LEU A 49 11.45 -20.17 10.84
N PRO A 50 10.30 -20.84 10.57
CA PRO A 50 10.19 -22.27 10.82
C PRO A 50 11.21 -23.06 9.99
N VAL A 51 11.50 -24.30 10.41
CA VAL A 51 12.38 -25.19 9.64
C VAL A 51 11.76 -25.44 8.26
N GLY A 52 12.51 -25.19 7.21
CA GLY A 52 12.02 -25.36 5.83
C GLY A 52 11.18 -24.19 5.31
N ALA A 53 11.19 -23.04 5.98
CA ALA A 53 10.33 -21.89 5.63
C ALA A 53 10.42 -21.48 4.16
N ARG A 54 9.25 -21.40 3.52
CA ARG A 54 9.00 -20.69 2.27
C ARG A 54 8.64 -19.24 2.61
N VAL A 55 9.52 -18.33 2.23
CA VAL A 55 9.35 -16.89 2.50
C VAL A 55 8.98 -16.17 1.21
N LEU A 56 7.94 -15.34 1.27
CA LEU A 56 7.62 -14.40 0.21
C LEU A 56 7.96 -12.97 0.64
N VAL A 57 8.71 -12.26 -0.19
CA VAL A 57 9.08 -10.86 -0.02
C VAL A 57 8.28 -10.03 -1.01
N LYS A 58 7.44 -9.13 -0.49
CA LYS A 58 6.51 -8.32 -1.26
C LYS A 58 6.94 -6.84 -1.26
N PRO A 59 7.75 -6.38 -2.23
CA PRO A 59 8.05 -4.95 -2.40
C PRO A 59 6.82 -4.12 -2.77
N ASN A 60 6.98 -2.80 -2.81
CA ASN A 60 6.07 -1.87 -3.46
C ASN A 60 6.64 -1.43 -4.80
N LEU A 61 6.33 -2.13 -5.88
CA LEU A 61 6.70 -1.79 -7.26
C LEU A 61 5.52 -1.09 -7.93
N VAL A 62 5.76 0.08 -8.53
CA VAL A 62 4.67 0.96 -9.02
C VAL A 62 4.73 1.16 -10.53
N LEU A 63 5.75 1.89 -10.99
CA LEU A 63 5.99 2.22 -12.40
C LEU A 63 7.51 2.24 -12.65
N HIS A 64 7.92 2.12 -13.91
CA HIS A 64 9.32 2.18 -14.36
C HIS A 64 9.87 3.62 -14.40
N ALA A 65 9.04 4.64 -14.17
CA ALA A 65 9.48 6.03 -14.11
C ALA A 65 8.52 6.84 -13.22
N ASN A 66 9.06 7.84 -12.53
CA ASN A 66 8.24 8.83 -11.85
C ASN A 66 7.61 9.75 -12.90
N GLN A 67 6.30 9.97 -12.84
CA GLN A 67 5.62 10.87 -13.80
C GLN A 67 5.78 12.35 -13.41
N GLY A 68 6.32 12.63 -12.22
CA GLY A 68 6.80 13.96 -11.82
C GLY A 68 8.23 14.24 -12.31
N PRO A 69 8.78 15.42 -12.01
CA PRO A 69 10.15 15.80 -12.38
C PRO A 69 11.24 15.13 -11.54
N TRP A 70 10.88 14.24 -10.61
CA TRP A 70 11.78 13.64 -9.63
C TRP A 70 12.26 12.25 -10.02
N GLY A 71 13.21 11.72 -9.24
CA GLY A 71 13.74 10.37 -9.43
C GLY A 71 12.79 9.26 -8.96
N ILE A 72 13.30 8.04 -8.99
CA ILE A 72 12.58 6.80 -8.65
C ILE A 72 12.58 6.51 -7.15
N GLU A 73 13.43 7.19 -6.38
CA GLU A 73 13.63 7.01 -4.95
C GLU A 73 12.33 7.03 -4.15
N PRO A 74 11.39 7.99 -4.34
CA PRO A 74 10.11 8.00 -3.62
C PRO A 74 9.04 7.08 -4.23
N LEU A 75 9.27 6.54 -5.42
CA LEU A 75 8.25 5.88 -6.22
C LEU A 75 7.97 4.46 -5.72
N PHE A 76 9.03 3.68 -5.50
CA PHE A 76 8.96 2.27 -5.13
C PHE A 76 10.01 1.90 -4.08
N THR A 77 9.88 0.70 -3.50
CA THR A 77 10.85 0.13 -2.56
C THR A 77 12.21 -0.04 -3.24
N GLN A 78 13.26 0.56 -2.68
CA GLN A 78 14.58 0.54 -3.31
C GLN A 78 15.27 -0.83 -3.25
N VAL A 79 16.08 -1.12 -4.27
CA VAL A 79 16.79 -2.40 -4.43
C VAL A 79 17.68 -2.73 -3.24
N SER A 80 18.31 -1.74 -2.60
CA SER A 80 19.16 -1.97 -1.43
C SER A 80 18.37 -2.50 -0.24
N VAL A 81 17.13 -2.05 -0.04
CA VAL A 81 16.23 -2.56 1.01
C VAL A 81 15.81 -3.99 0.67
N ILE A 82 15.37 -4.25 -0.56
CA ILE A 82 14.99 -5.59 -1.03
C ILE A 82 16.17 -6.55 -0.86
N ARG A 83 17.36 -6.14 -1.30
CA ARG A 83 18.61 -6.91 -1.21
C ARG A 83 18.99 -7.23 0.22
N ALA A 84 19.02 -6.22 1.10
CA ALA A 84 19.34 -6.42 2.51
C ALA A 84 18.40 -7.45 3.14
N VAL A 85 17.09 -7.31 2.94
CA VAL A 85 16.10 -8.23 3.49
C VAL A 85 16.26 -9.65 2.93
N VAL A 86 16.36 -9.80 1.61
CA VAL A 86 16.48 -11.12 0.97
C VAL A 86 17.75 -11.84 1.40
N GLU A 87 18.89 -11.16 1.39
CA GLU A 87 20.16 -11.77 1.78
C GLU A 87 20.17 -12.14 3.28
N GLU A 88 19.58 -11.31 4.15
CA GLU A 88 19.42 -11.66 5.57
C GLU A 88 18.46 -12.84 5.78
N LEU A 89 17.38 -12.97 5.01
CA LEU A 89 16.47 -14.13 5.08
C LEU A 89 17.19 -15.43 4.69
N LEU A 90 17.97 -15.39 3.61
CA LEU A 90 18.78 -16.53 3.15
C LEU A 90 19.84 -16.92 4.17
N ALA A 91 20.50 -15.93 4.79
CA ALA A 91 21.47 -16.13 5.87
C ALA A 91 20.82 -16.65 7.16
N SER A 92 19.56 -16.30 7.39
CA SER A 92 18.76 -16.79 8.53
C SER A 92 18.23 -18.22 8.34
N GLY A 93 18.52 -18.85 7.19
CA GLY A 93 18.17 -20.24 6.92
C GLY A 93 16.83 -20.45 6.19
N ALA A 94 16.27 -19.43 5.54
CA ALA A 94 15.10 -19.63 4.68
C ALA A 94 15.39 -20.71 3.63
N ALA A 95 14.47 -21.67 3.47
CA ALA A 95 14.62 -22.74 2.50
C ALA A 95 14.28 -22.28 1.08
N ARG A 96 13.41 -21.28 0.97
CA ARG A 96 13.08 -20.61 -0.29
C ARG A 96 12.71 -19.16 -0.03
N VAL A 97 13.20 -18.24 -0.85
CA VAL A 97 12.84 -16.81 -0.80
C VAL A 97 12.34 -16.37 -2.17
N ILE A 98 11.09 -15.92 -2.24
CA ILE A 98 10.44 -15.47 -3.47
C ILE A 98 10.24 -13.96 -3.42
N VAL A 99 10.64 -13.22 -4.44
CA VAL A 99 10.33 -11.79 -4.57
C VAL A 99 9.32 -11.58 -5.69
N GLY A 100 8.26 -10.80 -5.46
CA GLY A 100 7.37 -10.42 -6.55
C GLY A 100 6.26 -9.44 -6.18
N ASP A 101 5.67 -8.85 -7.21
CA ASP A 101 4.62 -7.83 -7.11
C ASP A 101 3.77 -7.76 -8.39
N ALA A 102 2.57 -7.18 -8.30
CA ALA A 102 1.77 -6.69 -9.41
C ALA A 102 1.80 -5.15 -9.47
N PRO A 103 2.70 -4.54 -10.28
CA PRO A 103 2.74 -3.09 -10.44
C PRO A 103 1.53 -2.55 -11.22
N LEU A 104 1.50 -1.24 -11.56
CA LEU A 104 0.45 -0.74 -12.45
C LEU A 104 0.49 -1.46 -13.80
N GLN A 105 -0.66 -1.65 -14.46
CA GLN A 105 -0.73 -2.36 -15.75
C GLN A 105 0.15 -1.74 -16.83
N GLU A 106 0.28 -0.42 -16.82
CA GLU A 106 1.12 0.36 -17.73
C GLU A 106 2.62 0.31 -17.40
N CYS A 107 3.01 -0.33 -16.29
CA CYS A 107 4.41 -0.54 -15.97
C CYS A 107 5.04 -1.53 -16.97
N ARG A 108 6.06 -1.07 -17.69
CA ARG A 108 7.02 -1.91 -18.41
C ARG A 108 7.95 -2.54 -17.37
N PHE A 109 7.77 -3.84 -17.11
CA PHE A 109 8.38 -4.48 -15.94
C PHE A 109 9.89 -4.62 -16.11
N GLU A 110 10.31 -4.97 -17.32
CA GLU A 110 11.71 -5.12 -17.72
C GLU A 110 12.48 -3.81 -17.51
N GLU A 111 11.89 -2.68 -17.92
CA GLU A 111 12.46 -1.35 -17.66
C GLU A 111 12.47 -1.02 -16.17
N LEU A 112 11.43 -1.39 -15.41
CA LEU A 112 11.43 -1.23 -13.95
C LEU A 112 12.60 -2.00 -13.32
N LEU A 113 12.87 -3.22 -13.77
CA LEU A 113 13.99 -4.03 -13.29
C LEU A 113 15.35 -3.42 -13.64
N GLU A 114 15.46 -2.77 -14.79
CA GLU A 114 16.66 -2.07 -15.24
C GLU A 114 16.91 -0.80 -14.42
N VAL A 115 15.95 0.13 -14.37
CA VAL A 115 16.13 1.42 -13.69
C VAL A 115 16.31 1.28 -12.18
N SER A 116 15.71 0.25 -11.58
CA SER A 116 15.87 -0.02 -10.15
C SER A 116 17.17 -0.76 -9.81
N GLY A 117 17.88 -1.32 -10.80
CA GLY A 117 18.99 -2.25 -10.58
C GLY A 117 18.57 -3.62 -10.03
N LEU A 118 17.27 -3.86 -9.81
CA LEU A 118 16.75 -5.11 -9.24
C LEU A 118 17.01 -6.30 -10.16
N GLY A 119 16.91 -6.12 -11.49
CA GLY A 119 17.12 -7.21 -12.46
C GLY A 119 18.56 -7.72 -12.50
N ALA A 120 19.53 -6.81 -12.49
CA ALA A 120 20.96 -7.15 -12.47
C ALA A 120 21.32 -7.91 -11.18
N TRP A 121 20.97 -7.36 -10.02
CA TRP A 121 21.21 -8.01 -8.73
C TRP A 121 20.52 -9.38 -8.62
N ALA A 122 19.26 -9.49 -9.05
CA ALA A 122 18.52 -10.74 -8.96
C ALA A 122 19.12 -11.84 -9.86
N THR A 123 19.65 -11.47 -11.03
CA THR A 123 20.38 -12.39 -11.91
C THR A 123 21.64 -12.91 -11.24
N GLU A 124 22.44 -12.01 -10.66
CA GLU A 124 23.66 -12.37 -9.93
C GLU A 124 23.36 -13.27 -8.72
N LEU A 125 22.34 -12.96 -7.94
CA LEU A 125 21.96 -13.75 -6.78
C LEU A 125 21.44 -15.13 -7.19
N SER A 126 20.56 -15.21 -8.19
CA SER A 126 20.00 -16.48 -8.69
C SER A 126 21.09 -17.43 -9.21
N ALA A 127 22.18 -16.90 -9.77
CA ALA A 127 23.29 -17.70 -10.27
C ALA A 127 24.07 -18.43 -9.17
N ARG A 128 24.04 -17.93 -7.93
CA ARG A 128 24.79 -18.50 -6.79
C ARG A 128 23.90 -19.04 -5.68
N GLU A 129 22.63 -18.66 -5.64
CA GLU A 129 21.70 -19.00 -4.57
C GLU A 129 20.44 -19.67 -5.14
N PRO A 130 20.40 -21.01 -5.21
CA PRO A 130 19.26 -21.74 -5.78
C PRO A 130 17.98 -21.61 -4.94
N ARG A 131 18.06 -21.14 -3.69
CA ARG A 131 16.88 -20.91 -2.84
C ARG A 131 16.13 -19.63 -3.19
N PHE A 132 16.74 -18.72 -3.97
CA PHE A 132 16.14 -17.45 -4.37
C PHE A 132 15.34 -17.58 -5.68
N VAL A 133 14.17 -16.93 -5.73
CA VAL A 133 13.29 -16.90 -6.91
C VAL A 133 12.73 -15.49 -7.11
N GLY A 134 12.91 -14.92 -8.30
CA GLY A 134 12.31 -13.64 -8.70
C GLY A 134 13.33 -12.64 -9.22
N PRO A 135 12.94 -11.35 -9.39
CA PRO A 135 11.62 -10.79 -9.11
C PRO A 135 10.55 -11.26 -10.10
N MET A 136 9.36 -11.57 -9.58
CA MET A 136 8.22 -12.06 -10.35
C MET A 136 7.19 -10.94 -10.60
N ASP A 137 6.66 -10.88 -11.83
CA ASP A 137 5.51 -10.03 -12.19
C ASP A 137 4.22 -10.83 -12.02
N TYR A 138 3.35 -10.43 -11.10
CA TYR A 138 2.11 -11.16 -10.79
C TYR A 138 0.94 -10.80 -11.70
N ARG A 139 1.09 -9.84 -12.62
CA ARG A 139 -0.01 -9.34 -13.45
C ARG A 139 -0.44 -10.36 -14.50
N ARG A 140 -1.74 -10.64 -14.54
CA ARG A 140 -2.40 -11.33 -15.67
C ARG A 140 -2.74 -10.41 -16.82
N THR A 141 -2.84 -9.11 -16.55
CA THR A 141 -3.16 -8.10 -17.55
C THR A 141 -2.16 -6.96 -17.51
N LYS A 142 -1.58 -6.62 -18.67
CA LYS A 142 -0.68 -5.47 -18.89
C LYS A 142 -1.30 -4.55 -19.93
N ALA A 143 -1.02 -3.25 -19.83
CA ALA A 143 -1.50 -2.24 -20.75
C ALA A 143 -0.31 -1.51 -21.37
N GLN A 144 -0.37 -1.23 -22.67
CA GLN A 144 0.62 -0.40 -23.36
C GLN A 144 -0.09 0.65 -24.19
N LEU A 145 0.50 1.85 -24.26
CA LEU A 145 0.00 2.90 -25.14
C LEU A 145 0.67 2.75 -26.53
N SER A 146 -0.13 2.47 -27.55
CA SER A 146 0.31 2.42 -28.95
C SER A 146 -0.56 3.37 -29.79
N ASN A 147 0.06 4.34 -30.49
CA ASN A 147 -0.66 5.36 -31.29
C ASN A 147 -1.79 6.09 -30.53
N ALA A 148 -1.53 6.46 -29.27
CA ALA A 148 -2.51 7.05 -28.34
C ALA A 148 -3.71 6.13 -27.98
N LEU A 149 -3.60 4.83 -28.25
CA LEU A 149 -4.56 3.82 -27.87
C LEU A 149 -3.97 2.90 -26.82
N ARG A 150 -4.73 2.66 -25.75
CA ARG A 150 -4.40 1.65 -24.76
C ARG A 150 -4.71 0.27 -25.35
N VAL A 151 -3.67 -0.54 -25.51
CA VAL A 151 -3.73 -1.94 -25.92
C VAL A 151 -3.49 -2.80 -24.68
N GLU A 152 -4.42 -3.69 -24.39
CA GLU A 152 -4.34 -4.59 -23.24
C GLU A 152 -3.91 -5.98 -23.70
N GLN A 153 -2.96 -6.56 -22.97
CA GLN A 153 -2.54 -7.94 -23.09
C GLN A 153 -3.07 -8.67 -21.86
N GLU A 154 -3.97 -9.62 -22.05
CA GLU A 154 -4.65 -10.36 -20.99
C GLU A 154 -4.18 -11.82 -20.94
N GLY A 155 -4.44 -12.49 -19.82
CA GLY A 155 -4.15 -13.92 -19.66
C GLY A 155 -2.64 -14.26 -19.64
N LEU A 156 -1.79 -13.30 -19.29
CA LEU A 156 -0.33 -13.45 -19.30
C LEU A 156 0.19 -14.51 -18.32
N LEU A 157 -0.61 -14.83 -17.30
CA LEU A 157 -0.37 -15.94 -16.39
C LEU A 157 -1.61 -16.83 -16.28
N PRO A 158 -1.43 -18.16 -16.21
CA PRO A 158 -2.53 -19.11 -16.07
C PRO A 158 -3.20 -19.00 -14.69
N LEU A 159 -4.48 -19.34 -14.62
CA LEU A 159 -5.30 -19.18 -13.41
C LEU A 159 -4.88 -20.09 -12.25
N ASP A 160 -4.20 -21.21 -12.52
CA ASP A 160 -3.67 -22.13 -11.50
C ASP A 160 -2.56 -21.50 -10.63
N ARG A 161 -1.93 -20.42 -11.12
CA ARG A 161 -1.00 -19.56 -10.36
C ARG A 161 -1.71 -18.66 -9.33
N PHE A 162 -3.04 -18.72 -9.25
CA PHE A 162 -3.84 -17.87 -8.38
C PHE A 162 -4.79 -18.71 -7.52
N VAL A 163 -5.25 -18.10 -6.44
CA VAL A 163 -6.33 -18.57 -5.59
C VAL A 163 -7.44 -17.53 -5.66
N LEU A 164 -8.63 -17.96 -6.03
CA LEU A 164 -9.83 -17.12 -6.02
C LEU A 164 -10.44 -17.18 -4.63
N PHE A 165 -10.53 -16.03 -3.96
CA PHE A 165 -11.29 -15.85 -2.73
C PHE A 165 -12.60 -15.17 -3.06
N ASP A 166 -13.73 -15.69 -2.58
CA ASP A 166 -15.01 -14.98 -2.58
C ASP A 166 -15.43 -14.78 -1.13
N LEU A 167 -15.38 -13.54 -0.67
CA LEU A 167 -15.73 -13.20 0.71
C LEU A 167 -17.25 -13.06 0.90
N ALA A 168 -18.02 -12.97 -0.19
CA ALA A 168 -19.47 -12.79 -0.14
C ALA A 168 -19.90 -11.78 0.95
N GLU A 169 -20.91 -12.11 1.75
CA GLU A 169 -21.44 -11.23 2.82
C GLU A 169 -20.41 -10.88 3.93
N GLN A 170 -19.28 -11.58 3.98
CA GLN A 170 -18.22 -11.32 4.95
C GLN A 170 -17.23 -10.23 4.51
N SER A 171 -17.29 -9.80 3.26
CA SER A 171 -16.48 -8.69 2.75
C SER A 171 -16.82 -7.39 3.47
N LEU A 172 -15.80 -6.58 3.73
CA LEU A 172 -16.03 -5.23 4.24
C LEU A 172 -16.72 -4.33 3.22
N LEU A 173 -16.79 -4.71 1.94
CA LEU A 173 -17.54 -4.03 0.88
C LEU A 173 -19.04 -4.34 0.90
N GLU A 174 -19.50 -5.42 1.56
CA GLU A 174 -20.92 -5.79 1.52
C GLU A 174 -21.88 -4.69 1.99
N PRO A 175 -21.59 -3.94 3.08
CA PRO A 175 -22.48 -2.88 3.55
C PRO A 175 -22.74 -1.76 2.54
N ILE A 176 -21.88 -1.62 1.54
CA ILE A 176 -21.95 -0.59 0.49
C ILE A 176 -22.21 -1.20 -0.90
N ALA A 177 -22.51 -2.50 -0.96
CA ALA A 177 -22.67 -3.24 -2.21
C ALA A 177 -24.06 -3.05 -2.84
N ALA A 178 -25.08 -2.68 -2.05
CA ALA A 178 -26.45 -2.45 -2.54
C ALA A 178 -26.48 -1.40 -3.66
N ASP A 179 -25.61 -0.39 -3.57
CA ASP A 179 -25.48 0.64 -4.60
C ASP A 179 -24.62 0.20 -5.79
N GLY A 180 -23.98 -0.97 -5.74
CA GLY A 180 -23.42 -1.80 -6.84
C GLY A 180 -22.45 -1.13 -7.82
N ASN A 181 -22.21 0.17 -7.67
CA ASN A 181 -21.61 1.02 -8.67
C ASN A 181 -20.10 1.11 -8.50
N PHE A 182 -19.48 0.01 -8.09
CA PHE A 182 -18.05 -0.06 -7.92
C PHE A 182 -17.32 0.24 -9.23
N ARG A 183 -16.16 0.87 -9.10
CA ARG A 183 -15.29 1.23 -10.20
C ARG A 183 -13.83 1.02 -9.83
N VAL A 184 -13.04 0.79 -10.87
CA VAL A 184 -11.59 0.85 -10.85
C VAL A 184 -11.15 1.69 -12.05
N THR A 185 -10.23 2.62 -11.80
CA THR A 185 -9.75 3.58 -12.79
C THR A 185 -9.29 2.89 -14.08
N GLN A 186 -9.85 3.32 -15.22
CA GLN A 186 -9.52 2.85 -16.57
C GLN A 186 -9.88 1.38 -16.88
N TYR A 187 -10.99 0.87 -16.34
CA TYR A 187 -11.55 -0.45 -16.72
C TYR A 187 -13.01 -0.34 -17.09
N PRO A 188 -13.51 -1.26 -17.93
CA PRO A 188 -14.93 -1.40 -18.17
C PRO A 188 -15.66 -1.72 -16.85
N PRO A 189 -16.72 -0.96 -16.49
CA PRO A 189 -17.50 -1.23 -15.27
C PRO A 189 -18.07 -2.64 -15.21
N ALA A 190 -18.45 -3.20 -16.36
CA ALA A 190 -19.03 -4.53 -16.47
C ALA A 190 -18.09 -5.65 -15.99
N GLU A 191 -16.77 -5.47 -16.11
CA GLU A 191 -15.81 -6.49 -15.65
C GLU A 191 -15.74 -6.53 -14.12
N LEU A 192 -15.74 -5.36 -13.47
CA LEU A 192 -15.75 -5.29 -12.00
C LEU A 192 -17.09 -5.77 -11.42
N ALA A 193 -18.21 -5.49 -12.08
CA ALA A 193 -19.53 -5.96 -11.63
C ALA A 193 -19.68 -7.50 -11.67
N ARG A 194 -18.83 -8.20 -12.42
CA ARG A 194 -18.78 -9.67 -12.42
C ARG A 194 -18.19 -10.23 -11.13
N THR A 195 -17.27 -9.50 -10.50
CA THR A 195 -16.49 -9.96 -9.34
C THR A 195 -16.95 -9.31 -8.04
N HIS A 196 -17.59 -8.14 -8.10
CA HIS A 196 -18.04 -7.37 -6.94
C HIS A 196 -19.50 -6.90 -7.10
N GLY A 197 -20.34 -7.23 -6.12
CA GLY A 197 -21.76 -6.87 -6.02
C GLY A 197 -22.40 -7.50 -4.78
N PRO A 198 -23.70 -7.28 -4.53
CA PRO A 198 -24.36 -7.85 -3.35
C PRO A 198 -24.15 -9.36 -3.23
N GLY A 199 -23.62 -9.80 -2.09
CA GLY A 199 -23.31 -11.20 -1.80
C GLY A 199 -22.17 -11.83 -2.61
N ARG A 200 -21.39 -11.04 -3.35
CA ARG A 200 -20.25 -11.54 -4.15
C ARG A 200 -19.10 -10.53 -4.14
N HIS A 201 -17.98 -10.88 -3.54
CA HIS A 201 -16.79 -10.01 -3.45
C HIS A 201 -15.52 -10.82 -3.63
N GLN A 202 -15.03 -10.81 -4.86
CA GLN A 202 -13.99 -11.72 -5.30
C GLN A 202 -12.62 -11.07 -5.37
N TYR A 203 -11.59 -11.81 -4.96
CA TYR A 203 -10.18 -11.41 -5.04
C TYR A 203 -9.34 -12.53 -5.64
N LEU A 204 -8.54 -12.22 -6.66
CA LEU A 204 -7.69 -13.19 -7.36
C LEU A 204 -6.23 -13.02 -6.93
N VAL A 205 -5.85 -13.71 -5.86
CA VAL A 205 -4.55 -13.55 -5.17
C VAL A 205 -3.51 -14.52 -5.75
N TYR A 206 -2.28 -14.07 -5.91
CA TYR A 206 -1.17 -14.90 -6.36
C TYR A 206 -0.90 -16.06 -5.39
N ARG A 207 -0.86 -17.30 -5.88
CA ARG A 207 -0.83 -18.51 -5.04
C ARG A 207 0.38 -18.56 -4.10
N ASP A 208 1.56 -18.16 -4.56
CA ASP A 208 2.78 -18.19 -3.73
C ASP A 208 2.66 -17.26 -2.49
N VAL A 209 1.75 -16.27 -2.49
CA VAL A 209 1.45 -15.42 -1.31
C VAL A 209 0.70 -16.21 -0.25
N ILE A 210 -0.21 -17.10 -0.66
CA ILE A 210 -1.01 -17.94 0.24
C ILE A 210 -0.22 -19.18 0.68
N ASP A 211 0.63 -19.72 -0.19
CA ASP A 211 1.46 -20.88 0.13
C ASP A 211 2.66 -20.57 1.05
N ALA A 212 2.98 -19.29 1.26
CA ALA A 212 4.14 -18.90 2.07
C ALA A 212 3.89 -19.12 3.57
N ASP A 213 4.91 -19.61 4.27
CA ASP A 213 4.91 -19.74 5.74
C ASP A 213 5.14 -18.37 6.41
N VAL A 214 5.97 -17.55 5.76
CA VAL A 214 6.32 -16.19 6.20
C VAL A 214 6.20 -15.23 5.02
N VAL A 215 5.54 -14.09 5.24
CA VAL A 215 5.49 -12.99 4.28
C VAL A 215 6.19 -11.77 4.88
N VAL A 216 7.22 -11.29 4.19
CA VAL A 216 7.90 -10.03 4.51
C VAL A 216 7.40 -8.95 3.55
N ASN A 217 6.52 -8.10 4.04
CA ASN A 217 5.92 -7.01 3.28
C ASN A 217 6.84 -5.77 3.36
N LEU A 218 7.28 -5.26 2.20
CA LEU A 218 8.23 -4.16 2.08
C LEU A 218 7.57 -2.92 1.45
N PRO A 219 6.65 -2.24 2.16
CA PRO A 219 6.00 -1.05 1.62
C PRO A 219 6.96 0.13 1.50
N LYS A 220 6.59 1.08 0.64
CA LYS A 220 7.19 2.42 0.54
C LYS A 220 6.31 3.42 1.28
N LEU A 221 6.85 4.16 2.24
CA LEU A 221 6.08 5.17 2.96
C LEU A 221 5.86 6.40 2.08
N LYS A 222 4.60 6.71 1.77
CA LYS A 222 4.26 7.89 0.97
C LYS A 222 2.81 8.33 1.15
N THR A 223 2.51 9.59 0.84
CA THR A 223 1.13 10.04 0.62
C THR A 223 0.51 9.31 -0.59
N HIS A 224 -0.82 9.20 -0.62
CA HIS A 224 -1.54 8.54 -1.71
C HIS A 224 -2.89 9.20 -1.98
N LYS A 225 -3.12 9.71 -3.19
CA LYS A 225 -4.35 10.44 -3.56
C LYS A 225 -5.66 9.73 -3.23
N LYS A 226 -5.74 8.40 -3.39
CA LYS A 226 -6.96 7.63 -3.08
C LYS A 226 -7.11 7.12 -1.65
N ALA A 227 -6.02 6.76 -0.98
CA ALA A 227 -6.05 6.02 0.28
C ALA A 227 -5.42 6.80 1.45
N GLY A 228 -4.99 8.05 1.19
CA GLY A 228 -4.30 8.93 2.14
C GLY A 228 -2.82 8.59 2.25
N VAL A 229 -2.54 7.32 2.56
CA VAL A 229 -1.19 6.80 2.76
C VAL A 229 -0.94 5.52 1.96
N THR A 230 0.29 5.34 1.50
CA THR A 230 0.84 4.02 1.21
C THR A 230 1.69 3.60 2.39
N CYS A 231 1.31 2.49 3.03
CA CYS A 231 2.21 1.70 3.85
C CYS A 231 1.73 0.23 3.84
N ALA A 232 2.01 -0.58 4.86
CA ALA A 232 1.84 -2.02 4.86
C ALA A 232 0.45 -2.49 4.43
N LEU A 233 -0.63 -1.85 4.91
CA LEU A 233 -2.01 -2.25 4.60
C LEU A 233 -2.31 -2.10 3.11
N LYS A 234 -1.87 -0.99 2.51
CA LYS A 234 -2.12 -0.66 1.10
C LYS A 234 -1.25 -1.46 0.13
N ASN A 235 -0.09 -1.95 0.57
CA ASN A 235 0.86 -2.65 -0.30
C ASN A 235 0.35 -4.01 -0.82
N LEU A 236 -0.70 -4.54 -0.18
CA LEU A 236 -1.33 -5.81 -0.58
C LEU A 236 -2.15 -5.71 -1.85
N ILE A 237 -2.46 -4.51 -2.35
CA ILE A 237 -3.07 -4.35 -3.69
C ILE A 237 -2.26 -5.08 -4.77
N GLY A 238 -0.93 -5.14 -4.60
CA GLY A 238 -0.01 -5.79 -5.53
C GLY A 238 0.06 -7.32 -5.44
N ILE A 239 -0.77 -7.98 -4.62
CA ILE A 239 -0.86 -9.45 -4.61
C ILE A 239 -1.89 -9.99 -5.61
N ASN A 240 -2.74 -9.11 -6.16
CA ASN A 240 -3.80 -9.50 -7.09
C ASN A 240 -3.30 -9.51 -8.54
N GLY A 241 -3.67 -10.54 -9.29
CA GLY A 241 -3.30 -10.67 -10.70
C GLY A 241 -4.07 -9.76 -11.65
N ASN A 242 -5.28 -9.37 -11.24
CA ASN A 242 -6.27 -8.65 -12.05
C ASN A 242 -6.81 -7.45 -11.29
N LYS A 243 -6.88 -6.28 -11.95
CA LYS A 243 -7.33 -5.05 -11.30
C LYS A 243 -8.85 -4.94 -11.22
N GLU A 244 -9.56 -5.65 -12.08
CA GLU A 244 -11.01 -5.87 -12.02
C GLU A 244 -11.45 -6.75 -10.84
N TYR A 245 -10.57 -7.03 -9.88
CA TYR A 245 -10.88 -7.61 -8.58
C TYR A 245 -10.66 -6.60 -7.44
N LEU A 246 -10.43 -5.32 -7.76
CA LEU A 246 -10.02 -4.29 -6.81
C LEU A 246 -10.90 -3.04 -6.91
N PRO A 247 -12.07 -3.02 -6.26
CA PRO A 247 -12.89 -1.82 -6.14
C PRO A 247 -12.10 -0.67 -5.53
N HIS A 248 -12.12 0.50 -6.16
CA HIS A 248 -11.42 1.70 -5.68
C HIS A 248 -12.37 2.83 -5.26
N HIS A 249 -13.56 2.88 -5.82
CA HIS A 249 -14.61 3.87 -5.52
C HIS A 249 -15.96 3.36 -6.04
N ARG A 250 -17.04 4.02 -5.63
CA ARG A 250 -18.40 3.90 -6.17
C ARG A 250 -18.74 5.15 -6.97
N LEU A 251 -19.33 4.95 -8.15
CA LEU A 251 -19.71 6.02 -9.08
C LEU A 251 -20.55 7.11 -8.39
N GLY A 252 -20.13 8.36 -8.49
CA GLY A 252 -20.85 9.51 -7.98
C GLY A 252 -20.26 10.17 -6.75
N GLY A 253 -20.85 11.30 -6.39
CA GLY A 253 -20.48 12.01 -5.17
C GLY A 253 -21.15 11.44 -3.92
N SER A 254 -20.68 11.87 -2.75
CA SER A 254 -21.17 11.38 -1.45
C SER A 254 -22.66 11.65 -1.19
N ALA A 255 -23.27 12.62 -1.88
CA ALA A 255 -24.70 12.89 -1.78
C ALA A 255 -25.57 11.91 -2.61
N ASP A 256 -24.95 11.19 -3.56
CA ASP A 256 -25.63 10.29 -4.51
C ASP A 256 -25.36 8.80 -4.25
N GLY A 257 -24.85 8.44 -3.06
CA GLY A 257 -24.45 7.06 -2.70
C GLY A 257 -23.09 6.62 -3.26
N GLY A 258 -22.42 7.48 -4.05
CA GLY A 258 -21.05 7.28 -4.52
C GLY A 258 -20.00 7.78 -3.53
N ASP A 259 -18.72 7.66 -3.89
CA ASP A 259 -17.61 8.19 -3.09
C ASP A 259 -16.45 8.75 -3.94
N CYS A 260 -16.73 9.10 -5.20
CA CYS A 260 -15.75 9.69 -6.12
C CYS A 260 -15.30 11.10 -5.71
N TYR A 261 -16.19 11.87 -5.10
CA TYR A 261 -15.98 13.26 -4.66
C TYR A 261 -17.02 13.68 -3.60
N PRO A 262 -16.78 14.77 -2.84
CA PRO A 262 -17.76 15.30 -1.89
C PRO A 262 -19.00 15.88 -2.58
N GLY A 263 -20.17 15.68 -1.95
CA GLY A 263 -21.43 16.30 -2.36
C GLY A 263 -22.02 15.72 -3.65
N GLU A 264 -22.62 16.58 -4.46
CA GLU A 264 -23.14 16.30 -5.81
C GLU A 264 -22.51 17.28 -6.80
N ASP A 265 -22.15 16.82 -8.00
CA ASP A 265 -21.60 17.68 -9.06
C ASP A 265 -22.01 17.13 -10.44
N PRO A 266 -22.91 17.80 -11.17
CA PRO A 266 -23.39 17.35 -12.48
C PRO A 266 -22.29 17.27 -13.55
N VAL A 267 -21.27 18.13 -13.48
CA VAL A 267 -20.16 18.14 -14.45
C VAL A 267 -19.27 16.92 -14.20
N LYS A 268 -18.97 16.64 -12.93
CA LYS A 268 -18.25 15.42 -12.55
C LYS A 268 -19.03 14.17 -12.91
N ARG A 269 -20.34 14.14 -12.66
CA ARG A 269 -21.20 13.01 -13.05
C ARG A 269 -21.20 12.74 -14.55
N ALA A 270 -21.25 13.80 -15.36
CA ALA A 270 -21.12 13.69 -16.81
C ALA A 270 -19.73 13.19 -17.23
N LEU A 271 -18.67 13.64 -16.55
CA LEU A 271 -17.30 13.21 -16.80
C LEU A 271 -17.09 11.72 -16.48
N GLU A 272 -17.60 11.25 -15.34
CA GLU A 272 -17.60 9.83 -14.97
C GLU A 272 -18.30 8.98 -16.03
N SER A 273 -19.51 9.40 -16.45
CA SER A 273 -20.27 8.71 -17.49
C SER A 273 -19.52 8.64 -18.82
N ALA A 274 -18.79 9.69 -19.17
CA ALA A 274 -17.93 9.71 -20.35
C ALA A 274 -16.73 8.76 -20.21
N TYR A 275 -16.10 8.69 -19.03
CA TYR A 275 -15.00 7.74 -18.78
C TYR A 275 -15.48 6.28 -18.83
N ASP A 276 -16.63 5.96 -18.23
CA ASP A 276 -17.21 4.60 -18.29
C ASP A 276 -17.47 4.17 -19.75
N GLN A 277 -18.00 5.08 -20.57
CA GLN A 277 -18.19 4.83 -22.00
C GLN A 277 -16.86 4.68 -22.74
N ALA A 278 -15.86 5.50 -22.43
CA ALA A 278 -14.53 5.42 -23.04
C ALA A 278 -13.85 4.08 -22.75
N ASN A 279 -13.98 3.60 -21.51
CA ASN A 279 -13.41 2.33 -21.07
C ASN A 279 -14.14 1.13 -21.69
N SER A 280 -15.46 1.24 -21.90
CA SER A 280 -16.28 0.13 -22.43
C SER A 280 -16.27 0.00 -23.95
N THR A 281 -16.06 1.09 -24.68
CA THR A 281 -16.17 1.06 -26.15
C THR A 281 -14.95 0.44 -26.82
N ARG A 282 -15.17 -0.36 -27.87
CA ARG A 282 -14.11 -0.86 -28.77
C ARG A 282 -13.90 0.03 -30.01
N SER A 283 -14.75 1.04 -30.22
CA SER A 283 -14.71 1.91 -31.40
C SER A 283 -13.72 3.06 -31.21
N LEU A 284 -12.68 3.10 -32.06
CA LEU A 284 -11.67 4.16 -32.05
C LEU A 284 -12.27 5.54 -32.32
N ALA A 285 -13.23 5.62 -33.25
CA ALA A 285 -13.90 6.87 -33.59
C ALA A 285 -14.70 7.40 -32.39
N LEU A 286 -15.44 6.53 -31.71
CA LEU A 286 -16.21 6.92 -30.53
C LEU A 286 -15.28 7.33 -29.36
N ARG A 287 -14.19 6.59 -29.12
CA ARG A 287 -13.18 6.98 -28.11
C ARG A 287 -12.60 8.38 -28.38
N ARG A 288 -12.34 8.73 -29.64
CA ARG A 288 -11.85 10.07 -30.00
C ARG A 288 -12.87 11.15 -29.70
N VAL A 289 -14.14 10.93 -30.04
CA VAL A 289 -15.23 11.87 -29.76
C VAL A 289 -15.40 12.06 -28.25
N ILE A 290 -15.47 10.97 -27.50
CA ILE A 290 -15.54 11.01 -26.03
C ILE A 290 -14.32 11.76 -25.46
N GLY A 291 -13.12 11.50 -25.98
CA GLY A 291 -11.89 12.17 -25.58
C GLY A 291 -11.86 13.69 -25.84
N VAL A 292 -12.65 14.21 -26.80
CA VAL A 292 -12.87 15.65 -26.94
C VAL A 292 -13.78 16.16 -25.83
N GLY A 293 -14.88 15.45 -25.56
CA GLY A 293 -15.83 15.78 -24.50
C GLY A 293 -15.21 15.78 -23.10
N THR A 294 -14.44 14.76 -22.74
CA THR A 294 -13.77 14.67 -21.44
C THR A 294 -12.76 15.80 -21.26
N ARG A 295 -12.04 16.22 -22.31
CA ARG A 295 -11.14 17.39 -22.25
C ARG A 295 -11.90 18.70 -22.01
N ALA A 296 -13.08 18.87 -22.61
CA ALA A 296 -13.92 20.02 -22.37
C ALA A 296 -14.45 20.05 -20.93
N LEU A 297 -14.96 18.92 -20.42
CA LEU A 297 -15.46 18.80 -19.04
C LEU A 297 -14.36 19.04 -18.01
N ASN A 298 -13.17 18.43 -18.19
CA ASN A 298 -12.03 18.69 -17.31
C ASN A 298 -11.61 20.16 -17.30
N ARG A 299 -11.72 20.87 -18.44
CA ARG A 299 -11.43 22.31 -18.49
C ARG A 299 -12.43 23.11 -17.68
N VAL A 300 -13.72 22.76 -17.75
CA VAL A 300 -14.77 23.40 -16.93
C VAL A 300 -14.48 23.19 -15.44
N LEU A 301 -14.21 21.96 -15.02
CA LEU A 301 -13.85 21.63 -13.63
C LEU A 301 -12.62 22.39 -13.17
N HIS A 302 -11.58 22.47 -14.01
CA HIS A 302 -10.38 23.24 -13.69
C HIS A 302 -10.68 24.74 -13.52
N MET A 303 -11.54 25.33 -14.37
CA MET A 303 -11.98 26.72 -14.21
C MET A 303 -12.82 26.93 -12.95
N GLN A 304 -13.49 25.90 -12.45
CA GLN A 304 -14.21 25.90 -11.18
C GLN A 304 -13.31 25.66 -9.97
N GLY A 305 -12.00 25.44 -10.18
CA GLY A 305 -11.03 25.20 -9.11
C GLY A 305 -11.02 23.77 -8.59
N ASP A 306 -11.53 22.78 -9.34
CA ASP A 306 -11.49 21.39 -8.92
C ASP A 306 -10.05 20.86 -8.83
N GLU A 307 -9.69 20.33 -7.66
CA GLU A 307 -8.42 19.67 -7.39
C GLU A 307 -8.57 18.14 -7.17
N LEU A 308 -9.80 17.64 -7.03
CA LEU A 308 -10.07 16.26 -6.61
C LEU A 308 -10.28 15.31 -7.79
N GLY A 309 -10.86 15.81 -8.89
CA GLY A 309 -11.31 14.98 -9.99
C GLY A 309 -12.48 14.06 -9.59
N VAL A 310 -12.49 12.86 -10.19
CA VAL A 310 -13.62 11.92 -10.14
C VAL A 310 -13.23 10.50 -9.75
N GLU A 311 -12.03 10.29 -9.20
CA GLU A 311 -11.49 8.95 -9.00
C GLU A 311 -11.45 8.48 -7.53
N GLY A 312 -12.21 9.14 -6.65
CA GLY A 312 -12.23 8.86 -5.21
C GLY A 312 -10.94 9.28 -4.53
N SER A 313 -10.37 10.44 -4.91
CA SER A 313 -9.08 10.93 -4.40
C SER A 313 -9.24 11.88 -3.22
N TRP A 314 -9.97 11.46 -2.18
CA TRP A 314 -10.28 12.28 -1.01
C TRP A 314 -10.60 11.43 0.24
N SER A 315 -10.60 12.07 1.41
CA SER A 315 -10.78 11.44 2.72
C SER A 315 -12.13 10.74 2.91
N GLY A 316 -13.16 11.12 2.14
CA GLY A 316 -14.48 10.47 2.15
C GLY A 316 -14.62 9.25 1.25
N ASN A 317 -13.55 8.76 0.62
CA ASN A 317 -13.58 7.49 -0.12
C ASN A 317 -13.84 6.32 0.84
N ASP A 318 -14.99 5.67 0.69
CA ASP A 318 -15.44 4.59 1.57
C ASP A 318 -15.30 3.21 0.91
N THR A 319 -14.60 3.09 -0.21
CA THR A 319 -14.43 1.82 -0.94
C THR A 319 -13.02 1.27 -0.82
N ILE A 320 -12.00 2.09 -1.07
CA ILE A 320 -10.63 1.58 -1.22
C ILE A 320 -10.07 0.99 0.08
N TRP A 321 -10.44 1.54 1.24
CA TRP A 321 -9.94 1.01 2.51
C TRP A 321 -10.50 -0.39 2.76
N ARG A 322 -11.78 -0.65 2.47
CA ARG A 322 -12.44 -1.96 2.60
C ARG A 322 -11.75 -3.00 1.72
N THR A 323 -11.50 -2.64 0.45
CA THR A 323 -10.71 -3.47 -0.48
C THR A 323 -9.34 -3.83 0.09
N CYS A 324 -8.63 -2.87 0.70
CA CYS A 324 -7.32 -3.13 1.28
C CYS A 324 -7.39 -4.02 2.52
N LEU A 325 -8.35 -3.78 3.42
CA LEU A 325 -8.50 -4.57 4.63
C LEU A 325 -8.96 -6.01 4.31
N ASP A 326 -9.82 -6.22 3.30
CA ASP A 326 -10.16 -7.56 2.82
C ASP A 326 -8.94 -8.33 2.29
N LEU A 327 -8.04 -7.68 1.57
CA LEU A 327 -6.77 -8.30 1.15
C LEU A 327 -5.87 -8.64 2.34
N ASN A 328 -5.85 -7.82 3.39
CA ASN A 328 -5.11 -8.12 4.63
C ASN A 328 -5.73 -9.33 5.36
N ARG A 329 -7.06 -9.44 5.38
CA ARG A 329 -7.78 -10.61 5.94
C ARG A 329 -7.45 -11.87 5.14
N ILE A 330 -7.46 -11.80 3.81
CA ILE A 330 -7.05 -12.91 2.94
C ILE A 330 -5.59 -13.29 3.19
N LEU A 331 -4.68 -12.32 3.31
CA LEU A 331 -3.27 -12.61 3.59
C LEU A 331 -3.08 -13.32 4.93
N LEU A 332 -3.81 -12.92 5.98
CA LEU A 332 -3.62 -13.48 7.32
C LEU A 332 -4.34 -14.83 7.49
N TYR A 333 -5.53 -15.00 6.91
CA TYR A 333 -6.42 -16.13 7.22
C TYR A 333 -6.73 -17.02 6.00
N GLY A 334 -6.40 -16.60 4.79
CA GLY A 334 -6.76 -17.32 3.57
C GLY A 334 -6.04 -18.65 3.42
N ARG A 335 -6.75 -19.67 2.93
CA ARG A 335 -6.24 -21.00 2.60
C ARG A 335 -6.09 -21.18 1.09
N THR A 336 -5.35 -22.21 0.70
CA THR A 336 -5.05 -22.52 -0.71
C THR A 336 -6.27 -22.99 -1.53
N ASP A 337 -7.38 -23.29 -0.84
CA ASP A 337 -8.68 -23.66 -1.40
C ASP A 337 -9.62 -22.45 -1.63
N GLY A 338 -9.19 -21.23 -1.28
CA GLY A 338 -9.98 -20.00 -1.46
C GLY A 338 -10.90 -19.66 -0.26
N THR A 339 -10.80 -20.37 0.86
CA THR A 339 -11.55 -20.08 2.09
C THR A 339 -10.73 -19.29 3.12
N LEU A 340 -11.39 -18.68 4.10
CA LEU A 340 -10.73 -18.09 5.28
C LEU A 340 -10.80 -19.05 6.48
N ALA A 341 -9.68 -19.24 7.17
CA ALA A 341 -9.57 -20.00 8.41
C ALA A 341 -9.88 -19.14 9.64
N ASN A 342 -10.30 -19.74 10.76
CA ASN A 342 -10.48 -18.99 12.02
C ASN A 342 -9.15 -18.48 12.61
N ASP A 343 -8.08 -19.26 12.45
CA ASP A 343 -6.74 -18.93 12.92
C ASP A 343 -5.88 -18.34 11.80
N ARG A 344 -4.88 -17.54 12.15
CA ARG A 344 -3.91 -17.03 11.18
C ARG A 344 -3.13 -18.18 10.55
N GLN A 345 -2.96 -18.15 9.22
CA GLN A 345 -2.39 -19.25 8.43
C GLN A 345 -0.90 -19.06 8.13
N ARG A 346 -0.36 -17.84 8.31
CA ARG A 346 1.05 -17.51 8.04
C ARG A 346 1.50 -16.34 8.89
N ARG A 347 2.81 -16.25 9.13
CA ARG A 347 3.41 -15.09 9.81
C ARG A 347 3.62 -13.97 8.79
N VAL A 348 3.25 -12.75 9.15
CA VAL A 348 3.47 -11.58 8.30
C VAL A 348 4.24 -10.55 9.11
N VAL A 349 5.33 -10.04 8.54
CA VAL A 349 6.09 -8.94 9.12
C VAL A 349 6.28 -7.84 8.08
N HIS A 350 6.50 -6.62 8.56
CA HIS A 350 6.57 -5.43 7.74
C HIS A 350 7.90 -4.74 7.96
N ILE A 351 8.60 -4.38 6.87
CA ILE A 351 9.78 -3.51 6.92
C ILE A 351 9.56 -2.39 5.91
N VAL A 352 9.33 -1.19 6.41
CA VAL A 352 8.95 -0.02 5.61
C VAL A 352 10.21 0.69 5.12
N ASP A 353 10.30 0.87 3.80
CA ASP A 353 11.21 1.81 3.19
C ASP A 353 10.67 3.24 3.40
N ALA A 354 11.26 3.93 4.37
CA ALA A 354 11.04 5.35 4.66
C ALA A 354 12.37 6.10 4.65
N ILE A 355 13.34 5.69 3.83
CA ILE A 355 14.64 6.39 3.74
C ILE A 355 14.43 7.67 2.93
N VAL A 356 13.86 7.51 1.74
CA VAL A 356 13.25 8.60 0.96
C VAL A 356 11.79 8.21 0.77
N GLY A 357 10.90 8.83 1.53
CA GLY A 357 9.47 8.67 1.37
C GLY A 357 8.93 9.46 0.17
N GLY A 358 7.61 9.40 -0.04
CA GLY A 358 6.92 10.19 -1.06
C GLY A 358 5.89 11.15 -0.47
N GLN A 359 5.82 12.37 -0.99
CA GLN A 359 4.76 13.34 -0.70
C GLN A 359 4.10 13.84 -1.98
N GLY A 360 3.11 14.73 -1.84
CA GLY A 360 2.36 15.31 -2.95
C GLY A 360 1.42 14.32 -3.64
N ASP A 361 1.33 14.42 -4.96
CA ASP A 361 0.36 13.69 -5.79
C ASP A 361 0.79 12.23 -6.12
N GLY A 362 1.03 11.44 -5.09
CA GLY A 362 1.27 10.00 -5.20
C GLY A 362 0.02 9.21 -5.63
N PRO A 363 0.18 8.00 -6.22
CA PRO A 363 1.39 7.20 -6.21
C PRO A 363 2.28 7.36 -7.45
N LEU A 364 1.86 8.09 -8.49
CA LEU A 364 2.57 8.13 -9.79
C LEU A 364 3.51 9.32 -9.94
N ARG A 365 3.23 10.42 -9.22
CA ARG A 365 4.02 11.67 -9.22
C ARG A 365 4.54 11.95 -7.80
N ALA A 366 5.14 10.94 -7.17
CA ALA A 366 5.61 11.05 -5.81
C ALA A 366 6.80 12.02 -5.73
N GLU A 367 6.65 13.07 -4.95
CA GLU A 367 7.73 14.00 -4.62
C GLU A 367 8.61 13.41 -3.50
N PRO A 368 9.94 13.49 -3.59
CA PRO A 368 10.83 13.00 -2.55
C PRO A 368 10.59 13.70 -1.21
N LEU A 369 10.48 12.90 -0.14
CA LEU A 369 10.51 13.36 1.24
C LEU A 369 11.68 12.66 1.94
N GLU A 370 12.74 13.40 2.22
CA GLU A 370 13.92 12.85 2.91
C GLU A 370 13.60 12.60 4.38
N MET A 371 13.64 11.32 4.77
CA MET A 371 13.21 10.89 6.11
C MET A 371 14.38 10.20 6.84
N GLY A 372 15.16 9.40 6.12
CA GLY A 372 16.29 8.65 6.65
C GLY A 372 15.86 7.57 7.65
N LEU A 373 14.70 6.94 7.46
CA LEU A 373 14.13 5.98 8.40
C LEU A 373 13.93 4.59 7.78
N VAL A 374 14.07 3.55 8.60
CA VAL A 374 13.53 2.21 8.34
C VAL A 374 12.63 1.88 9.52
N LEU A 375 11.38 1.49 9.23
CA LEU A 375 10.44 1.02 10.25
C LEU A 375 10.24 -0.48 10.12
N ALA A 376 9.98 -1.18 11.23
CA ALA A 376 9.56 -2.57 11.18
C ALA A 376 8.56 -2.91 12.29
N GLY A 377 7.71 -3.91 12.03
CA GLY A 377 6.75 -4.42 13.02
C GLY A 377 5.96 -5.62 12.49
N GLU A 378 5.23 -6.30 13.38
CA GLU A 378 4.42 -7.48 13.04
C GLU A 378 2.93 -7.16 12.77
N SER A 379 2.49 -5.94 13.06
CA SER A 379 1.14 -5.47 12.75
C SER A 379 1.15 -4.39 11.69
N ALA A 380 0.47 -4.64 10.58
CA ALA A 380 0.26 -3.65 9.53
C ALA A 380 -0.47 -2.40 10.05
N ALA A 381 -1.44 -2.58 10.96
CA ALA A 381 -2.18 -1.46 11.55
C ALA A 381 -1.26 -0.55 12.39
N ALA A 382 -0.39 -1.14 13.22
CA ALA A 382 0.56 -0.40 14.04
C ALA A 382 1.60 0.36 13.18
N VAL A 383 2.16 -0.31 12.18
CA VAL A 383 3.14 0.27 11.26
C VAL A 383 2.54 1.41 10.43
N ASP A 384 1.30 1.25 9.94
CA ASP A 384 0.62 2.29 9.17
C ASP A 384 0.21 3.47 10.06
N LEU A 385 -0.13 3.25 11.33
CA LEU A 385 -0.38 4.32 12.30
C LEU A 385 0.87 5.18 12.50
N VAL A 386 2.03 4.56 12.73
CA VAL A 386 3.30 5.28 12.86
C VAL A 386 3.65 5.99 11.55
N GLY A 387 3.45 5.33 10.40
CA GLY A 387 3.65 5.94 9.08
C GLY A 387 2.78 7.16 8.83
N ALA A 388 1.50 7.13 9.24
CA ALA A 388 0.58 8.26 9.12
C ALA A 388 1.03 9.45 9.97
N LEU A 389 1.45 9.21 11.23
CA LEU A 389 1.97 10.25 12.11
C LEU A 389 3.24 10.90 11.55
N LEU A 390 4.15 10.11 10.98
CA LEU A 390 5.37 10.61 10.33
C LEU A 390 5.07 11.50 9.12
N LEU A 391 3.99 11.22 8.39
CA LEU A 391 3.52 12.03 7.26
C LEU A 391 2.65 13.23 7.67
N GLY A 392 2.46 13.47 8.97
CA GLY A 392 1.67 14.61 9.48
C GLY A 392 0.16 14.42 9.51
N TYR A 393 -0.33 13.22 9.19
CA TYR A 393 -1.75 12.90 9.28
C TYR A 393 -2.19 12.62 10.72
N ASP A 394 -3.47 12.88 11.00
CA ASP A 394 -4.18 12.26 12.10
C ASP A 394 -4.59 10.84 11.69
N PRO A 395 -4.07 9.78 12.32
CA PRO A 395 -4.40 8.39 11.97
C PRO A 395 -5.90 8.08 12.03
N GLN A 396 -6.67 8.78 12.87
CA GLN A 396 -8.13 8.58 12.96
C GLN A 396 -8.86 9.06 11.71
N ARG A 397 -8.27 10.00 10.97
CA ARG A 397 -8.84 10.59 9.76
C ARG A 397 -8.38 9.91 8.48
N ILE A 398 -7.61 8.82 8.60
CA ILE A 398 -7.18 7.99 7.47
C ILE A 398 -7.94 6.66 7.55
N PRO A 399 -9.03 6.46 6.77
CA PRO A 399 -9.92 5.31 6.92
C PRO A 399 -9.23 3.95 6.88
N ILE A 400 -8.24 3.77 5.99
CA ILE A 400 -7.47 2.52 5.94
C ILE A 400 -6.71 2.24 7.23
N VAL A 401 -6.25 3.27 7.94
CA VAL A 401 -5.53 3.12 9.22
C VAL A 401 -6.52 2.98 10.37
N SER A 402 -7.49 3.88 10.50
CA SER A 402 -8.43 3.88 11.62
C SER A 402 -9.29 2.61 11.66
N HIS A 403 -9.82 2.17 10.52
CA HIS A 403 -10.62 0.93 10.45
C HIS A 403 -9.78 -0.35 10.59
N ALA A 404 -8.45 -0.31 10.45
CA ALA A 404 -7.62 -1.49 10.67
C ALA A 404 -7.65 -2.01 12.11
N PHE A 405 -8.02 -1.14 13.07
CA PHE A 405 -8.25 -1.47 14.48
C PHE A 405 -9.70 -1.85 14.79
N GLY A 406 -10.56 -1.95 13.77
CA GLY A 406 -11.97 -2.26 13.93
C GLY A 406 -12.23 -3.71 14.32
N ASP A 407 -13.41 -3.94 14.91
CA ASP A 407 -13.91 -5.27 15.24
C ASP A 407 -14.78 -5.80 14.09
N PHE A 408 -14.29 -6.85 13.42
CA PHE A 408 -14.98 -7.57 12.36
C PHE A 408 -14.43 -9.01 12.29
N PRO A 409 -15.16 -9.95 11.65
CA PRO A 409 -14.67 -11.31 11.45
C PRO A 409 -13.28 -11.32 10.83
N TRP A 410 -12.37 -12.12 11.37
CA TRP A 410 -10.95 -12.15 10.98
C TRP A 410 -10.25 -10.80 11.19
N PRO A 411 -10.14 -10.32 12.44
CA PRO A 411 -9.56 -9.01 12.72
C PRO A 411 -8.06 -8.95 12.38
N LEU A 412 -7.57 -7.78 12.00
CA LEU A 412 -6.14 -7.56 11.69
C LEU A 412 -5.29 -7.43 12.96
N THR A 413 -5.92 -7.05 14.07
CA THR A 413 -5.31 -6.77 15.37
C THR A 413 -6.35 -7.03 16.47
N ASP A 414 -5.88 -7.38 17.66
CA ASP A 414 -6.67 -7.56 18.89
C ASP A 414 -6.43 -6.44 19.92
N PHE A 415 -5.77 -5.36 19.52
CA PHE A 415 -5.46 -4.18 20.33
C PHE A 415 -5.94 -2.88 19.67
N GLY A 416 -6.11 -1.83 20.48
CA GLY A 416 -6.45 -0.48 20.02
C GLY A 416 -5.23 0.37 19.63
N PRO A 417 -5.44 1.49 18.91
CA PRO A 417 -4.36 2.37 18.45
C PRO A 417 -3.52 2.97 19.59
N GLU A 418 -4.09 3.13 20.78
CA GLU A 418 -3.41 3.62 21.99
C GLU A 418 -2.37 2.65 22.56
N ALA A 419 -2.46 1.36 22.22
CA ALA A 419 -1.52 0.35 22.65
C ALA A 419 -0.24 0.32 21.80
N VAL A 420 -0.21 1.04 20.67
CA VAL A 420 0.93 1.04 19.74
C VAL A 420 2.15 1.71 20.38
N LEU A 421 3.23 0.95 20.47
CA LEU A 421 4.51 1.39 21.00
C LEU A 421 5.52 1.59 19.87
N VAL A 422 6.45 2.51 20.06
CA VAL A 422 7.66 2.66 19.24
C VAL A 422 8.90 2.38 20.06
N THR A 423 9.95 1.93 19.39
CA THR A 423 11.29 1.74 19.98
C THR A 423 12.38 2.17 18.99
N GLY A 424 13.55 2.54 19.51
CA GLY A 424 14.73 2.87 18.71
C GLY A 424 14.89 4.37 18.46
N ALA A 425 15.05 4.76 17.20
CA ALA A 425 15.48 6.11 16.81
C ALA A 425 14.53 7.25 17.18
N LEU A 426 13.27 6.94 17.55
CA LEU A 426 12.28 7.92 18.02
C LEU A 426 12.05 7.85 19.54
N GLY A 427 12.84 7.04 20.26
CA GLY A 427 12.65 6.73 21.68
C GLY A 427 11.76 5.51 21.90
N ASP A 428 11.61 5.13 23.18
CA ASP A 428 10.85 3.96 23.61
C ASP A 428 9.60 4.39 24.37
N GLY A 429 8.41 4.05 23.86
CA GLY A 429 7.14 4.43 24.50
C GLY A 429 5.95 4.47 23.55
N ALA A 430 4.86 5.11 23.97
CA ALA A 430 3.64 5.19 23.16
C ALA A 430 3.86 6.01 21.87
N ALA A 431 3.38 5.48 20.74
CA ALA A 431 3.53 6.12 19.43
C ALA A 431 2.90 7.53 19.39
N SER A 432 1.72 7.69 19.99
CA SER A 432 1.03 8.98 20.10
C SER A 432 1.85 10.04 20.87
N ALA A 433 2.64 9.60 21.84
CA ALA A 433 3.46 10.48 22.66
C ALA A 433 4.78 10.86 21.98
N LEU A 434 5.38 9.95 21.21
CA LEU A 434 6.76 10.12 20.70
C LEU A 434 6.84 10.47 19.21
N VAL A 435 5.95 9.94 18.37
CA VAL A 435 6.05 10.12 16.91
C VAL A 435 5.57 11.51 16.55
N ARG A 436 6.38 12.20 15.73
CA ARG A 436 6.09 13.53 15.20
C ARG A 436 6.28 13.53 13.69
N PRO A 437 5.65 14.45 12.96
CA PRO A 437 5.87 14.59 11.53
C PRO A 437 7.36 14.78 11.22
N VAL A 438 7.85 14.17 10.14
CA VAL A 438 9.28 14.25 9.77
C VAL A 438 9.71 15.64 9.32
N ALA A 439 8.76 16.46 8.89
CA ALA A 439 8.96 17.83 8.46
C ALA A 439 7.85 18.73 9.04
N PRO A 440 8.09 20.04 9.18
CA PRO A 440 7.06 20.99 9.60
C PRO A 440 5.79 20.88 8.74
N PRO A 441 4.57 20.95 9.33
CA PRO A 441 3.32 20.74 8.60
C PRO A 441 3.11 21.66 7.39
N ASP A 442 3.62 22.88 7.44
CA ASP A 442 3.58 23.88 6.36
C ASP A 442 4.51 23.55 5.18
N THR A 443 5.46 22.63 5.38
CA THR A 443 6.38 22.15 4.33
C THR A 443 5.95 20.83 3.72
N LEU A 444 4.99 20.13 4.34
CA LEU A 444 4.48 18.85 3.84
C LEU A 444 3.50 19.08 2.69
N HIS A 445 3.78 18.48 1.55
CA HIS A 445 2.89 18.57 0.39
C HIS A 445 1.85 17.45 0.46
N ILE A 446 0.63 17.81 0.83
CA ILE A 446 -0.49 16.88 1.03
C ILE A 446 -1.44 16.95 -0.16
N PRO A 447 -1.89 15.80 -0.71
CA PRO A 447 -2.89 15.82 -1.77
C PRO A 447 -4.14 16.57 -1.35
N ALA A 448 -4.75 17.32 -2.27
CA ALA A 448 -5.87 18.21 -1.97
C ALA A 448 -7.00 17.55 -1.17
N GLY A 449 -7.38 16.33 -1.53
CA GLY A 449 -8.44 15.57 -0.86
C GLY A 449 -8.11 15.01 0.52
N TRP A 450 -6.89 15.21 1.02
CA TRP A 450 -6.42 14.72 2.32
C TRP A 450 -5.90 15.83 3.23
N ARG A 451 -5.97 17.09 2.78
CA ARG A 451 -5.55 18.25 3.60
C ARG A 451 -6.38 18.36 4.88
N ASP A 452 -7.63 17.92 4.83
CA ASP A 452 -8.49 17.88 6.00
C ASP A 452 -7.96 16.86 7.01
N ALA A 453 -7.45 15.70 6.59
CA ALA A 453 -6.94 14.64 7.47
C ALA A 453 -5.62 14.95 8.21
N MET A 454 -5.05 16.14 8.04
CA MET A 454 -3.85 16.57 8.76
C MET A 454 -4.14 16.75 10.26
N ALA A 455 -3.17 16.39 11.10
CA ALA A 455 -3.28 16.63 12.53
C ALA A 455 -3.31 18.15 12.79
N HIS A 456 -4.43 18.68 13.30
CA HIS A 456 -4.48 20.06 13.77
C HIS A 456 -3.65 20.14 15.05
N MET A 457 -2.49 20.81 14.98
CA MET A 457 -1.75 21.16 16.20
C MET A 457 -2.62 22.13 17.01
N SER A 458 -3.29 21.63 18.04
CA SER A 458 -3.67 22.51 19.14
C SER A 458 -2.35 23.09 19.69
N PRO A 459 -2.25 24.40 19.95
CA PRO A 459 -1.08 24.92 20.65
C PRO A 459 -0.94 24.16 21.97
N PRO A 460 0.29 23.89 22.44
CA PRO A 460 0.49 23.18 23.70
C PRO A 460 -0.33 23.89 24.79
N ALA A 461 -1.13 23.12 25.53
CA ALA A 461 -1.77 23.60 26.74
C ALA A 461 -0.69 24.30 27.57
N HIS A 462 -0.83 25.61 27.75
CA HIS A 462 0.05 26.36 28.64
C HIS A 462 0.05 25.64 29.99
N ALA A 463 1.24 25.24 30.41
CA ALA A 463 1.47 24.74 31.75
C ALA A 463 0.81 25.70 32.74
N GLU A 464 -0.02 25.14 33.63
CA GLU A 464 -0.52 25.85 34.80
C GLU A 464 0.68 26.45 35.54
N ASP A 465 0.82 27.76 35.45
CA ASP A 465 1.83 28.49 36.18
C ASP A 465 1.39 28.51 37.65
N HIS A 466 1.93 27.58 38.42
CA HIS A 466 1.95 27.64 39.87
C HIS A 466 2.77 28.85 40.31
N ALA A 467 2.15 30.03 40.31
CA ALA A 467 2.66 31.19 41.05
C ALA A 467 2.03 31.20 42.45
N ALA A 468 2.76 30.63 43.39
CA ALA A 468 2.56 30.82 44.81
C ALA A 468 2.61 32.32 45.17
N LEU A 469 1.75 32.71 46.11
CA LEU A 469 1.81 33.96 46.87
C LEU A 469 3.20 34.13 47.53
N PRO A 470 3.68 35.37 47.75
CA PRO A 470 3.44 35.98 49.06
C PRO A 470 3.22 37.51 49.05
N GLY A 471 2.48 38.00 50.05
CA GLY A 471 2.29 39.41 50.38
C GLY A 471 1.06 39.64 51.23
#